data_AF-A0A7V8IG83-F1
#
_entry.id   AF-A0A7V8IG83-F1
#
_cell.length_a   1.000
_cell.length_b   1.000
_cell.length_c   1.000
_cell.angle_alpha   90.00
_cell.angle_beta   90.00
_cell.angle_gamma   90.00
#
_symmetry.space_group_name_H-M   'P 1'
#
loop_
_entity.id
_entity.type
_entity.pdbx_description
1 polymer ?
#
loop_
_entity_poly.entity_id
_entity_poly.type
_entity_poly.pdbx_seq_one_letter_code
_entity_poly.pdbx_strand_id
1 'polypeptide(L)'
;MTKSKAPTPETLYLSSLSQTLRQYATAYLEHLSATNHSPRTIESYSERLRPFVTWCEERGMTQAAQVSLSVLEAYQRYLHGYRKADGKPLAQGGQLNRLSAIRGLFRWLLQRHHILYNPAEQMTLPKAEKRLPAQILSEEETEAVMDAQDTDTLTGLRNRAVL
;
A
#
# COMPACT_ATOMS: atom_id res chain seq x y z
N MET A 1 -14.55 -4.37 42.72
CA MET A 1 -13.98 -4.80 41.42
C MET A 1 -15.09 -4.81 40.39
N THR A 2 -15.33 -3.67 39.74
CA THR A 2 -16.36 -3.51 38.72
C THR A 2 -15.92 -4.23 37.45
N LYS A 3 -16.62 -5.32 37.09
CA LYS A 3 -16.37 -6.02 35.83
C LYS A 3 -16.71 -5.08 34.67
N SER A 4 -15.72 -4.79 33.84
CA SER A 4 -15.89 -4.07 32.57
C SER A 4 -16.90 -4.83 31.71
N LYS A 5 -18.07 -4.23 31.47
CA LYS A 5 -19.15 -4.80 30.65
C LYS A 5 -18.66 -4.80 29.20
N ALA A 6 -18.69 -5.97 28.55
CA ALA A 6 -18.34 -6.08 27.14
C ALA A 6 -19.18 -5.09 26.30
N PRO A 7 -18.57 -4.35 25.36
CA PRO A 7 -19.27 -3.34 24.60
C PRO A 7 -20.41 -3.96 23.79
N THR A 8 -21.59 -3.33 23.80
CA THR A 8 -22.75 -3.82 23.04
C THR A 8 -22.53 -3.62 21.54
N PRO A 9 -23.22 -4.38 20.66
CA PRO A 9 -23.11 -4.21 19.21
C PRO A 9 -23.41 -2.79 18.73
N GLU A 10 -24.38 -2.10 19.36
CA GLU A 10 -24.64 -0.67 19.12
C GLU A 10 -23.47 0.22 19.50
N THR A 11 -22.78 -0.05 20.61
CA THR A 11 -21.62 0.75 21.03
C THR A 11 -20.43 0.53 20.09
N LEU A 12 -20.26 -0.70 19.58
CA LEU A 12 -19.26 -1.02 18.56
C LEU A 12 -19.60 -0.38 17.20
N TYR A 13 -20.88 -0.31 16.86
CA TYR A 13 -21.36 0.35 15.65
C TYR A 13 -21.20 1.87 15.72
N LEU A 14 -21.64 2.50 16.83
CA LEU A 14 -21.50 3.93 17.07
C LEU A 14 -20.03 4.36 17.18
N SER A 15 -19.16 3.52 17.76
CA SER A 15 -17.72 3.80 17.76
C SER A 15 -17.15 3.71 16.35
N SER A 16 -17.61 2.77 15.52
CA SER A 16 -17.21 2.70 14.10
C SER A 16 -17.61 3.93 13.29
N LEU A 17 -18.79 4.51 13.56
CA LEU A 17 -19.23 5.75 12.92
C LEU A 17 -18.38 6.98 13.30
N SER A 18 -17.56 6.88 14.35
CA SER A 18 -16.68 7.95 14.83
C SER A 18 -15.20 7.76 14.46
N GLN A 19 -14.84 6.65 13.80
CA GLN A 19 -13.44 6.34 13.50
C GLN A 19 -12.86 7.25 12.43
N THR A 20 -11.67 7.77 12.68
CA THR A 20 -10.93 8.58 11.72
C THR A 20 -10.39 7.73 10.56
N LEU A 21 -10.09 8.38 9.44
CA LEU A 21 -9.41 7.77 8.29
C LEU A 21 -8.10 7.07 8.69
N ARG A 22 -7.37 7.62 9.67
CA ARG A 22 -6.17 7.00 10.23
C ARG A 22 -6.47 5.70 10.96
N GLN A 23 -7.50 5.69 11.81
CA GLN A 23 -7.94 4.47 12.51
C GLN A 23 -8.40 3.40 11.51
N TYR A 24 -9.13 3.80 10.48
CA TYR A 24 -9.51 2.90 9.40
C TYR A 24 -8.32 2.35 8.61
N ALA A 25 -7.30 3.16 8.33
CA ALA A 25 -6.08 2.69 7.69
C ALA A 25 -5.36 1.65 8.55
N THR A 26 -5.28 1.87 9.88
CA THR A 26 -4.72 0.88 10.82
C THR A 26 -5.54 -0.41 10.82
N ALA A 27 -6.86 -0.33 10.96
CA ALA A 27 -7.75 -1.49 10.96
C ALA A 27 -7.68 -2.29 9.64
N TYR A 28 -7.48 -1.61 8.51
CA TYR A 28 -7.25 -2.25 7.24
C TYR A 28 -5.92 -3.02 7.20
N LEU A 29 -4.83 -2.47 7.74
CA LEU A 29 -3.55 -3.17 7.83
C LEU A 29 -3.64 -4.40 8.75
N GLU A 30 -4.37 -4.30 9.86
CA GLU A 30 -4.67 -5.44 10.74
C GLU A 30 -5.48 -6.52 10.01
N HIS A 31 -6.45 -6.13 9.17
CA HIS A 31 -7.18 -7.06 8.33
C HIS A 31 -6.28 -7.77 7.30
N LEU A 32 -5.33 -7.05 6.67
CA LEU A 32 -4.36 -7.67 5.77
C LEU A 32 -3.49 -8.70 6.51
N SER A 33 -3.09 -8.39 7.74
CA SER A 33 -2.39 -9.33 8.62
C SER A 33 -3.22 -10.59 8.89
N ALA A 34 -4.49 -10.43 9.28
CA ALA A 34 -5.40 -11.54 9.56
C ALA A 34 -5.75 -12.39 8.32
N THR A 35 -5.51 -11.88 7.11
CA THR A 35 -5.74 -12.58 5.83
C THR A 35 -4.44 -13.14 5.24
N ASN A 36 -3.46 -13.45 6.09
CA ASN A 36 -2.20 -14.12 5.74
C ASN A 36 -1.33 -13.36 4.72
N HIS A 37 -1.43 -12.03 4.64
CA HIS A 37 -0.46 -11.26 3.87
C HIS A 37 0.90 -11.26 4.58
N SER A 38 1.99 -11.32 3.82
CA SER A 38 3.34 -11.31 4.40
C SER A 38 3.60 -10.02 5.18
N PRO A 39 4.44 -10.04 6.24
CA PRO A 39 4.82 -8.82 6.97
C PRO A 39 5.35 -7.72 6.06
N ARG A 40 6.13 -8.10 5.03
CA ARG A 40 6.68 -7.17 4.04
C ARG A 40 5.59 -6.51 3.18
N THR A 41 4.54 -7.25 2.86
CA THR A 41 3.37 -6.71 2.16
C THR A 41 2.65 -5.69 3.02
N ILE A 42 2.43 -5.99 4.31
CA ILE A 42 1.74 -5.08 5.25
C ILE A 42 2.53 -3.78 5.42
N GLU A 43 3.85 -3.88 5.63
CA GLU A 43 4.75 -2.74 5.71
C GLU A 43 4.67 -1.88 4.44
N SER A 44 4.73 -2.52 3.27
CA SER A 44 4.59 -1.83 1.99
C SER A 44 3.25 -1.08 1.86
N TYR A 45 2.14 -1.66 2.32
CA TYR A 45 0.84 -0.99 2.33
C TYR A 45 0.81 0.18 3.33
N SER A 46 1.41 0.02 4.51
CA SER A 46 1.53 1.09 5.52
C SER A 46 2.28 2.30 4.98
N GLU A 47 3.45 2.09 4.36
CA GLU A 47 4.26 3.14 3.73
C GLU A 47 3.53 3.87 2.60
N ARG A 48 2.65 3.16 1.88
CA ARG A 48 1.85 3.70 0.77
C ARG A 48 0.66 4.51 1.26
N LEU A 49 -0.03 4.05 2.30
CA LEU A 49 -1.24 4.68 2.85
C LEU A 49 -0.94 5.87 3.75
N ARG A 50 0.09 5.78 4.59
CA ARG A 50 0.41 6.81 5.60
C ARG A 50 0.49 8.23 5.00
N PRO A 51 1.16 8.47 3.85
CA PRO A 51 1.27 9.82 3.31
C PRO A 51 -0.04 10.38 2.77
N PHE A 52 -0.97 9.53 2.34
CA PHE A 52 -2.32 9.97 1.96
C PHE A 52 -3.13 10.40 3.19
N VAL A 53 -3.12 9.58 4.25
CA VAL A 53 -3.80 9.89 5.50
C VAL A 53 -3.29 11.20 6.10
N THR A 54 -1.97 11.38 6.19
CA THR A 54 -1.38 12.63 6.68
C THR A 54 -1.75 13.83 5.79
N TRP A 55 -1.71 13.67 4.47
CA TRP A 55 -2.11 14.73 3.54
C TRP A 55 -3.58 15.16 3.69
N CYS A 56 -4.47 14.21 4.02
CA CYS A 56 -5.86 14.48 4.34
C CYS A 56 -6.01 15.22 5.67
N GLU A 57 -5.33 14.77 6.72
CA GLU A 57 -5.37 15.39 8.05
C GLU A 57 -4.87 16.83 8.05
N GLU A 58 -3.79 17.12 7.33
CA GLU A 58 -3.26 18.48 7.13
C GLU A 58 -4.29 19.44 6.50
N ARG A 59 -5.31 18.90 5.83
CA ARG A 59 -6.41 19.63 5.19
C ARG A 59 -7.71 19.55 5.99
N GLY A 60 -7.66 19.07 7.23
CA GLY A 60 -8.83 18.91 8.10
C GLY A 60 -9.78 17.78 7.70
N MET A 61 -9.38 16.91 6.77
CA MET A 61 -10.14 15.74 6.37
C MET A 61 -9.75 14.56 7.26
N THR A 62 -10.51 14.33 8.32
CA THR A 62 -10.24 13.27 9.29
C THR A 62 -11.16 12.08 9.11
N GLN A 63 -12.26 12.20 8.36
CA GLN A 63 -13.26 11.16 8.13
C GLN A 63 -13.19 10.60 6.72
N ALA A 64 -13.40 9.29 6.57
CA ALA A 64 -13.39 8.64 5.26
C ALA A 64 -14.49 9.19 4.32
N ALA A 65 -15.64 9.58 4.87
CA ALA A 65 -16.76 10.15 4.11
C ALA A 65 -16.44 11.54 3.51
N GLN A 66 -15.42 12.25 4.00
CA GLN A 66 -14.99 13.54 3.44
C GLN A 66 -14.14 13.38 2.18
N VAL A 67 -13.62 12.17 1.92
CA VAL A 67 -12.83 11.90 0.73
C VAL A 67 -13.79 11.69 -0.45
N SER A 68 -13.80 12.63 -1.37
CA SER A 68 -14.52 12.54 -2.64
C SER A 68 -13.59 12.17 -3.80
N LEU A 69 -14.14 11.96 -5.00
CA LEU A 69 -13.33 11.79 -6.21
C LEU A 69 -12.41 12.99 -6.45
N SER A 70 -12.90 14.22 -6.27
CA SER A 70 -12.11 15.44 -6.45
C SER A 70 -10.94 15.55 -5.45
N VAL A 71 -11.10 15.02 -4.23
CA VAL A 71 -10.02 14.91 -3.24
C VAL A 71 -8.96 13.92 -3.70
N LEU A 72 -9.37 12.76 -4.24
CA LEU A 72 -8.44 11.77 -4.78
C LEU A 72 -7.66 12.31 -5.98
N GLU A 73 -8.32 13.02 -6.90
CA GLU A 73 -7.67 13.69 -8.03
C GLU A 73 -6.72 14.81 -7.58
N ALA A 74 -7.07 15.53 -6.51
CA ALA A 74 -6.17 16.50 -5.89
C ALA A 74 -4.92 15.81 -5.31
N TYR A 75 -5.08 14.64 -4.69
CA TYR A 75 -3.97 13.84 -4.21
C TYR A 75 -3.09 13.30 -5.36
N GLN A 76 -3.70 12.89 -6.48
CA GLN A 76 -2.95 12.50 -7.68
C GLN A 76 -2.08 13.65 -8.20
N ARG A 77 -2.63 14.86 -8.31
CA ARG A 77 -1.87 16.06 -8.69
C ARG A 77 -0.75 16.37 -7.69
N TYR A 78 -1.02 16.20 -6.39
CA TYR A 78 0.00 16.33 -5.35
C TYR A 78 1.14 15.32 -5.53
N LEU A 79 0.84 14.04 -5.81
CA LEU A 79 1.86 13.01 -6.07
C LEU A 79 2.72 13.31 -7.30
N HIS A 80 2.14 13.90 -8.34
CA HIS A 80 2.89 14.34 -9.52
C HIS A 80 3.88 15.48 -9.19
N GLY A 81 3.45 16.43 -8.34
CA GLY A 81 4.29 17.53 -7.85
C GLY A 81 5.27 17.12 -6.74
N TYR A 82 5.04 15.98 -6.08
CA TYR A 82 5.82 15.53 -4.94
C TYR A 82 7.29 15.29 -5.30
N ARG A 83 8.18 15.70 -4.40
CA ARG A 83 9.62 15.44 -4.47
C ARG A 83 10.02 14.69 -3.22
N LYS A 84 10.80 13.63 -3.40
CA LYS A 84 11.41 12.88 -2.32
C LYS A 84 12.50 13.75 -1.66
N ALA A 85 13.07 13.27 -0.54
CA ALA A 85 14.17 13.94 0.14
C ALA A 85 15.41 14.18 -0.75
N ASP A 86 15.62 13.33 -1.76
CA ASP A 86 16.68 13.46 -2.76
C ASP A 86 16.38 14.48 -3.88
N GLY A 87 15.27 15.22 -3.77
CA GLY A 87 14.81 16.18 -4.78
C GLY A 87 14.22 15.55 -6.04
N LYS A 88 14.23 14.21 -6.17
CA LYS A 88 13.71 13.51 -7.36
C LYS A 88 12.19 13.32 -7.27
N PRO A 89 11.47 13.32 -8.40
CA PRO A 89 10.05 12.99 -8.42
C PRO A 89 9.82 11.54 -7.99
N LEU A 90 8.62 11.25 -7.50
CA LEU A 90 8.20 9.88 -7.28
C LEU A 90 7.97 9.20 -8.64
N ALA A 91 8.62 8.06 -8.87
CA ALA A 91 8.43 7.28 -10.09
C ALA A 91 6.96 6.94 -10.31
N GLN A 92 6.51 6.85 -11.57
CA GLN A 92 5.11 6.57 -11.91
C GLN A 92 4.60 5.28 -11.25
N GLY A 93 5.40 4.21 -11.24
CA GLY A 93 5.06 2.97 -10.54
C GLY A 93 4.86 3.15 -9.03
N GLY A 94 5.62 4.04 -8.40
CA GLY A 94 5.45 4.42 -7.00
C GLY A 94 4.16 5.19 -6.75
N GLN A 95 3.78 6.10 -7.65
CA GLN A 95 2.50 6.81 -7.61
C GLN A 95 1.33 5.83 -7.77
N LEU A 96 1.40 4.94 -8.77
CA LEU A 96 0.41 3.89 -9.00
C LEU A 96 0.25 2.98 -7.78
N ASN A 97 1.35 2.51 -7.18
CA ASN A 97 1.30 1.66 -6.00
C ASN A 97 0.61 2.34 -4.80
N ARG A 98 0.82 3.65 -4.60
CA ARG A 98 0.13 4.43 -3.57
C ARG A 98 -1.36 4.54 -3.85
N LEU A 99 -1.73 4.90 -5.07
CA LEU A 99 -3.14 5.04 -5.47
C LEU A 99 -3.88 3.70 -5.43
N SER A 100 -3.23 2.60 -5.80
CA SER A 100 -3.79 1.25 -5.69
C SER A 100 -4.02 0.84 -4.24
N ALA A 101 -3.11 1.20 -3.31
CA ALA A 101 -3.31 0.94 -1.89
C ALA A 101 -4.54 1.71 -1.36
N ILE A 102 -4.74 2.96 -1.78
CA ILE A 102 -5.92 3.76 -1.43
C ILE A 102 -7.19 3.10 -1.97
N ARG A 103 -7.20 2.63 -3.23
CA ARG A 103 -8.34 1.86 -3.77
C ARG A 103 -8.66 0.62 -2.93
N GLY A 104 -7.64 -0.10 -2.50
CA GLY A 104 -7.79 -1.26 -1.60
C GLY A 104 -8.46 -0.89 -0.28
N LEU A 105 -7.98 0.17 0.37
CA LEU A 105 -8.57 0.69 1.62
C LEU A 105 -10.05 1.06 1.43
N PHE A 106 -10.40 1.88 0.43
CA PHE A 106 -11.78 2.32 0.23
C PHE A 106 -12.71 1.19 -0.21
N ARG A 107 -12.20 0.19 -0.94
CA ARG A 107 -12.96 -1.03 -1.24
C ARG A 107 -13.26 -1.81 0.04
N TRP A 108 -12.28 -1.97 0.91
CA TRP A 108 -12.44 -2.65 2.20
C TRP A 108 -13.45 -1.91 3.11
N LEU A 109 -13.40 -0.57 3.13
CA LEU A 109 -14.36 0.25 3.87
C LEU A 109 -15.79 0.07 3.36
N LEU A 110 -15.98 0.05 2.04
CA LEU A 110 -17.30 -0.18 1.43
C LEU A 110 -17.84 -1.57 1.78
N GLN A 111 -17.00 -2.61 1.67
CA GLN A 111 -17.38 -4.00 1.99
C GLN A 111 -17.83 -4.19 3.45
N ARG A 112 -17.38 -3.32 4.36
CA ARG A 112 -17.74 -3.33 5.79
C ARG A 112 -18.79 -2.29 6.16
N HIS A 113 -19.37 -1.62 5.17
CA HIS A 113 -20.39 -0.59 5.35
C HIS A 113 -19.92 0.62 6.20
N HIS A 114 -18.60 0.88 6.24
CA HIS A 114 -18.06 2.09 6.88
C HIS A 114 -18.25 3.35 6.03
N ILE A 115 -18.42 3.16 4.71
CA ILE A 115 -18.79 4.20 3.76
C ILE A 115 -19.94 3.68 2.90
N LEU A 116 -20.80 4.59 2.43
CA LEU A 116 -21.95 4.24 1.58
C LEU A 116 -21.59 4.15 0.09
N TYR A 117 -20.47 4.78 -0.28
CA TYR A 117 -20.03 4.91 -1.66
C TYR A 117 -18.50 4.93 -1.73
N ASN A 118 -17.91 4.30 -2.76
CA ASN A 118 -16.48 4.23 -2.95
C ASN A 118 -16.00 5.20 -4.06
N PRO A 119 -15.45 6.38 -3.71
CA PRO A 119 -14.95 7.35 -4.69
C PRO A 119 -13.71 6.85 -5.45
N ALA A 120 -12.96 5.89 -4.90
CA ALA A 120 -11.70 5.43 -5.47
C ALA A 120 -11.90 4.50 -6.68
N GLU A 121 -13.07 3.90 -6.85
CA GLU A 121 -13.38 3.09 -8.05
C GLU A 121 -13.51 3.95 -9.31
N GLN A 122 -14.03 5.18 -9.18
CA GLN A 122 -14.14 6.15 -10.29
C GLN A 122 -12.80 6.83 -10.66
N MET A 123 -11.78 6.68 -9.82
CA MET A 123 -10.48 7.29 -10.06
C MET A 123 -9.77 6.62 -11.25
N THR A 124 -9.37 7.44 -12.22
CA THR A 124 -8.51 7.00 -13.33
C THR A 124 -7.08 6.86 -12.83
N LEU A 125 -6.54 5.64 -12.86
CA LEU A 125 -5.15 5.39 -12.47
C LEU A 125 -4.19 5.72 -13.62
N PRO A 126 -2.97 6.21 -13.33
CA PRO A 126 -1.92 6.32 -14.34
C PRO A 126 -1.68 4.96 -15.00
N LYS A 127 -1.47 4.93 -16.32
CA LYS A 127 -1.10 3.70 -17.02
C LYS A 127 0.23 3.20 -16.46
N ALA A 128 0.29 1.94 -16.08
CA ALA A 128 1.55 1.30 -15.73
C ALA A 128 2.48 1.31 -16.95
N GLU A 129 3.65 1.93 -16.85
CA GLU A 129 4.72 1.72 -17.83
C GLU A 129 5.08 0.23 -17.82
N LYS A 130 4.82 -0.46 -18.93
CA LYS A 130 5.38 -1.79 -19.16
C LYS A 130 6.86 -1.64 -19.44
N ARG A 131 7.68 -1.63 -18.39
CA ARG A 131 9.13 -1.72 -18.53
C ARG A 131 9.48 -3.17 -18.80
N LEU A 132 10.14 -3.42 -19.93
CA LEU A 132 10.84 -4.69 -20.12
C LEU A 132 11.88 -4.85 -19.01
N PRO A 133 12.18 -6.09 -18.56
CA PRO A 133 13.29 -6.33 -17.66
C PRO A 133 14.53 -5.61 -18.19
N ALA A 134 15.15 -4.77 -17.36
CA ALA A 134 16.24 -3.91 -17.80
C ALA A 134 17.50 -4.69 -18.16
N GLN A 135 17.59 -5.95 -17.73
CA GLN A 135 18.72 -6.83 -17.96
C GLN A 135 18.19 -8.23 -18.22
N ILE A 136 18.24 -8.63 -19.49
CA ILE A 136 18.19 -10.03 -19.88
C ILE A 136 19.66 -10.39 -20.06
N LEU A 137 20.18 -11.29 -19.22
CA LEU A 137 21.56 -11.73 -19.35
C LEU A 137 21.72 -12.43 -20.70
N SER A 138 22.80 -12.14 -21.43
CA SER A 138 23.20 -12.99 -22.56
C SER A 138 23.58 -14.38 -22.05
N GLU A 139 23.68 -15.35 -22.97
CA GLU A 139 24.19 -16.69 -22.65
C GLU A 139 25.59 -16.60 -22.02
N GLU A 140 26.45 -15.75 -22.59
CA GLU A 140 27.82 -15.51 -22.11
C GLU A 140 27.85 -14.88 -20.71
N GLU A 141 26.97 -13.91 -20.43
CA GLU A 141 26.85 -13.31 -19.10
C GLU A 141 26.31 -14.33 -18.08
N THR A 142 25.45 -15.24 -18.52
CA THR A 142 24.91 -16.30 -17.67
C THR A 142 26.01 -17.32 -17.32
N GLU A 143 26.78 -17.77 -18.30
CA GLU A 143 27.95 -18.64 -18.08
C GLU A 143 28.98 -17.98 -17.14
N ALA A 144 29.28 -16.70 -17.34
CA ALA A 144 30.20 -15.96 -16.47
C ALA A 144 29.71 -15.89 -15.00
N VAL A 145 28.40 -15.72 -14.78
CA VAL A 145 27.81 -15.72 -13.43
C VAL A 145 27.86 -17.10 -12.78
N MET A 146 27.65 -18.15 -13.58
CA MET A 146 27.73 -19.54 -13.12
C MET A 146 29.15 -19.90 -12.71
N ASP A 147 30.14 -19.55 -13.54
CA ASP A 147 31.55 -19.85 -13.34
C ASP A 147 32.22 -19.00 -12.25
N ALA A 148 31.61 -17.88 -11.88
CA ALA A 148 32.03 -17.11 -10.72
C ALA A 148 31.68 -17.78 -9.35
N GLN A 149 30.90 -18.86 -9.33
CA GLN A 149 30.57 -19.57 -8.09
C GLN A 149 31.69 -20.52 -7.66
N ASP A 150 32.11 -20.42 -6.40
CA ASP A 150 33.13 -21.28 -5.80
C ASP A 150 32.61 -22.70 -5.53
N THR A 151 32.86 -23.62 -6.46
CA THR A 151 32.42 -25.01 -6.40
C THR A 151 33.17 -25.86 -5.37
N ASP A 152 34.23 -25.35 -4.76
CA ASP A 152 34.94 -26.07 -3.69
C ASP A 152 34.22 -25.95 -2.33
N THR A 153 33.17 -25.11 -2.26
CA THR A 153 32.30 -24.98 -1.09
C THR A 153 30.92 -25.55 -1.34
N LEU A 154 30.32 -26.18 -0.31
CA LEU A 154 28.93 -26.65 -0.36
C LEU A 154 27.95 -25.52 -0.68
N THR A 155 28.23 -24.31 -0.23
CA THR A 155 27.42 -23.12 -0.52
C THR A 155 27.51 -22.72 -1.99
N GLY A 156 28.71 -22.72 -2.59
CA GLY A 156 28.86 -22.36 -4.00
C GLY A 156 28.32 -23.42 -4.95
N LEU A 157 28.44 -24.72 -4.62
CA LEU A 157 27.74 -25.79 -5.35
C LEU A 157 26.22 -25.60 -5.33
N ARG A 158 25.65 -25.29 -4.15
CA ARG A 158 24.21 -25.01 -4.03
C ARG A 158 23.81 -23.77 -4.82
N ASN A 159 24.57 -22.69 -4.71
CA ASN A 159 24.28 -21.43 -5.40
C ASN A 159 24.33 -21.63 -6.93
N ARG A 160 25.33 -22.35 -7.45
CA ARG A 160 25.42 -22.71 -8.87
C ARG A 160 24.23 -23.55 -9.35
N ALA A 161 23.66 -24.38 -8.48
CA ALA A 161 22.49 -25.20 -8.84
C ALA A 161 21.14 -24.45 -8.79
N VAL A 162 21.06 -23.31 -8.08
CA VAL A 162 19.83 -22.51 -7.90
C VAL A 162 19.72 -21.37 -8.91
N LEU A 163 20.86 -20.87 -9.40
CA LEU A 163 20.95 -19.90 -10.49
C LEU A 163 20.40 -20.49 -11.79
#